data_AF-A0A6I4VWX7-F1
#
_entry.id   AF-A0A6I4VWX7-F1
#
_cell.length_a   1.000
_cell.length_b   1.000
_cell.length_c   1.000
_cell.angle_alpha   90.00
_cell.angle_beta   90.00
_cell.angle_gamma   90.00
#
_symmetry.space_group_name_H-M   'P 1'
#
loop_
_entity.id
_entity.type
_entity.pdbx_description
1 polymer ?
#
loop_
_entity_poly.entity_id
_entity_poly.type
_entity_poly.pdbx_seq_one_letter_code
_entity_poly.pdbx_strand_id
1 'polypeptide(L)' 'MSNKTITKVEGSEFILERVFDAPRSLVFQAYSEAEHLKKWWGPRGWILTV' A
#
# COMPACT_ATOMS: atom_id res chain seq x y z
N MET A 1 -5.39 -17.42 4.08
CA MET A 1 -5.47 -16.68 5.35
C MET A 1 -5.78 -15.24 5.01
N SER A 2 -6.82 -14.64 5.59
CA SER A 2 -7.17 -13.24 5.29
C SER A 2 -6.15 -12.32 5.98
N ASN A 3 -5.34 -11.58 5.21
CA ASN A 3 -4.49 -10.54 5.78
C ASN A 3 -5.40 -9.42 6.31
N LYS A 4 -5.60 -9.43 7.63
CA LYS A 4 -6.45 -8.46 8.33
C LYS A 4 -5.79 -7.08 8.27
N THR A 5 -6.48 -6.12 7.66
CA THR A 5 -6.13 -4.70 7.77
C THR A 5 -6.67 -4.17 9.10
N ILE A 6 -5.85 -3.42 9.84
CA ILE A 6 -6.26 -2.71 11.05
C ILE A 6 -6.35 -1.23 10.69
N THR A 7 -7.45 -0.61 11.08
CA THR A 7 -7.69 0.83 10.89
C THR A 7 -7.89 1.46 12.26
N LYS A 8 -7.17 2.56 12.53
CA LYS A 8 -7.28 3.33 13.77
C LYS A 8 -7.36 4.82 13.45
N VAL A 9 -8.04 5.56 14.32
CA VAL A 9 -8.09 7.02 14.27
C VAL A 9 -7.67 7.54 15.64
N GLU A 10 -6.63 8.35 15.68
CA GLU A 10 -6.07 8.92 16.92
C GLU A 10 -6.13 10.45 16.80
N GLY A 11 -7.22 11.04 17.29
CA GLY A 11 -7.51 12.47 17.11
C GLY A 11 -7.67 12.82 15.63
N SER A 12 -6.67 13.50 15.06
CA SER A 12 -6.62 13.89 13.65
C SER A 12 -5.75 12.96 12.78
N GLU A 13 -5.19 11.89 13.34
CA GLU A 13 -4.38 10.92 12.60
C GLU A 13 -5.23 9.74 12.13
N PHE A 14 -5.11 9.38 10.85
CA PHE A 14 -5.70 8.18 10.26
C PHE A 14 -4.60 7.15 9.99
N ILE A 15 -4.65 6.03 10.70
CA ILE A 15 -3.61 5.00 10.69
C ILE A 15 -4.17 3.73 10.06
N LEU A 16 -3.47 3.21 9.06
CA LEU A 16 -3.80 1.95 8.37
C LEU A 16 -2.62 0.99 8.46
N GLU A 17 -2.81 -0.14 9.13
CA GLU A 17 -1.78 -1.18 9.31
C GLU A 17 -2.20 -2.44 8.55
N ARG A 18 -1.27 -3.00 7.78
CA ARG A 18 -1.49 -4.26 7.06
C ARG A 18 -0.23 -5.12 7.08
N VAL A 19 -0.41 -6.39 7.45
CA VAL A 19 0.67 -7.38 7.42
C VAL A 19 0.71 -8.03 6.04
N PHE A 20 1.91 -8.14 5.49
CA PHE A 20 2.18 -8.82 4.22
C PHE A 20 3.12 -9.99 4.48
N ASP A 21 2.80 -11.15 3.90
CA ASP A 21 3.69 -12.30 3.86
C ASP A 21 4.70 -12.13 2.71
N ALA A 22 5.60 -11.16 2.88
CA ALA A 22 6.61 -10.77 1.91
C ALA A 22 7.82 -10.11 2.59
N PRO A 23 9.02 -10.14 1.99
CA PRO A 23 10.18 -9.45 2.53
C PRO A 23 9.96 -7.93 2.64
N ARG A 24 10.42 -7.32 3.74
CA ARG A 24 10.31 -5.87 3.98
C ARG A 24 10.87 -5.03 2.83
N SER A 25 12.02 -5.43 2.26
CA SER A 25 12.65 -4.73 1.14
C SER A 25 11.75 -4.70 -0.10
N LEU A 26 11.04 -5.80 -0.38
CA LEU A 26 10.12 -5.90 -1.51
C LEU A 26 8.89 -5.03 -1.31
N VAL A 27 8.33 -5.01 -0.09
CA VAL A 27 7.21 -4.12 0.25
C VAL A 27 7.65 -2.66 0.09
N PHE A 28 8.83 -2.30 0.57
CA PHE A 28 9.37 -0.94 0.39
C PHE A 28 9.53 -0.58 -1.10
N GLN A 29 10.13 -1.48 -1.89
CA GLN A 29 10.31 -1.28 -3.33
C GLN A 29 8.98 -1.05 -4.06
N ALA A 30 7.92 -1.78 -3.70
CA ALA A 30 6.59 -1.64 -4.28
C ALA A 30 5.94 -0.26 -4.05
N TYR A 31 6.40 0.47 -3.03
CA TYR A 31 5.94 1.82 -2.68
C TYR A 31 6.93 2.92 -3.09
N SER A 32 8.18 2.59 -3.42
CA SER A 32 9.22 3.58 -3.76
C SER A 32 9.53 3.66 -5.26
N GLU A 33 9.23 2.63 -6.04
CA GLU A 33 9.48 2.64 -7.48
C GLU A 33 8.20 2.96 -8.28
N ALA A 34 8.31 3.94 -9.18
CA ALA A 34 7.22 4.40 -10.04
C ALA A 34 6.59 3.25 -10.85
N GLU A 35 7.39 2.32 -11.38
CA GLU A 35 6.91 1.19 -12.17
C GLU A 35 6.03 0.21 -11.38
N HIS A 36 6.24 0.09 -10.07
CA HIS A 36 5.37 -0.72 -9.22
C HIS A 36 4.11 0.03 -8.82
N LEU A 37 4.22 1.31 -8.47
CA LEU A 37 3.07 2.14 -8.09
C LEU A 37 1.98 2.16 -9.17
N LYS A 38 2.38 2.24 -10.46
CA LYS A 38 1.48 2.16 -11.63
C LYS A 38 0.53 0.96 -11.59
N LYS A 39 0.91 -0.14 -10.93
CA LYS A 39 0.16 -1.39 -10.93
C LYS A 39 -0.94 -1.44 -9.89
N TRP A 40 -0.85 -0.67 -8.81
CA TRP A 40 -1.72 -0.89 -7.65
C TRP A 40 -2.12 0.36 -6.85
N TRP A 41 -1.39 1.48 -6.98
CA TRP A 41 -1.66 2.69 -6.19
C TRP A 41 -2.93 3.43 -6.61
N GLY A 42 -3.25 3.39 -7.92
CA GLY A 42 -4.42 4.06 -8.47
C GLY A 42 -5.71 3.26 -8.33
N PRO A 43 -6.88 3.92 -8.36
CA PRO A 43 -8.16 3.24 -8.54
C PRO A 43 -8.14 2.37 -9.81
N ARG A 44 -8.92 1.28 -9.82
CA ARG A 44 -9.01 0.44 -11.03
C ARG A 44 -9.48 1.27 -12.23
N GLY A 45 -8.76 1.13 -13.34
CA GLY A 45 -9.03 1.84 -14.58
C GLY A 45 -8.30 3.18 -14.73
N TRP A 46 -7.55 3.63 -13.72
CA TRP A 46 -6.68 4.79 -13.84
C TRP A 46 -5.30 4.42 -14.38
N ILE A 47 -4.78 5.23 -15.30
CA ILE A 47 -3.39 5.17 -15.74
C ILE A 47 -2.64 6.24 -14.95
N LEU A 48 -1.65 5.81 -14.16
CA LEU A 48 -0.76 6.73 -13.46
C LEU A 48 0.29 7.27 -14.45
N THR A 49 0.23 8.57 -14.72
CA THR A 49 1.26 9.30 -15.47
C THR A 49 2.42 9.59 -14.52
N VAL A 50 3.62 9.10 -14.86
CA VAL A 50 4.85 9.30 -14.07
C VAL A 50 5.81 10.22 -14.79
#